data_AF-A0AAD7MEE3-F1
#
_entry.id   AF-A0AAD7MEE3-F1
#
_cell.length_a   1.000
_cell.length_b   1.000
_cell.length_c   1.000
_cell.angle_alpha   90.00
_cell.angle_beta   90.00
_cell.angle_gamma   90.00
#
_symmetry.space_group_name_H-M   'P 1'
#
loop_
_entity.id
_entity.type
_entity.pdbx_description
1 polymer ?
#
loop_
_entity_poly.entity_id
_entity_poly.type
_entity_poly.pdbx_seq_one_letter_code
_entity_poly.pdbx_strand_id
1 'polypeptide(L)'
;MNLFILTVCQPKLQMLPKAGLHLMPPQKKKKFQVWEAMCRRNGFKVHRSFKLPLSWNTSGSAYPPPTWVMGLNTRWCKRWNKARPHVVPLVGVARSERLRRERKELVDSRTSAVTEAASHVLRTAPPKTWAYVPPFYTIHTFAPLRTLIDDPSDARLTSQDARLADALVGLPAFVEAWRAEKRALLASLLPPAVDADVATPADVRRLELATSVFTCLGSWVGGMTVTAGRSLIGWEGAGAHLRCRSLARFWDHRPHYAPEGAAAARELVRLVGLDPETTTAAEMDRLCGDGREGNGEKRFFACCVRQRGTRMLMYDGQVQHTIKCTRIPGFVPHAAPAWALLTDAGVEDVRRREQPDPVQFDTTWMCIICTGHYEERVQLYDAIAHVRDVHGIRSPEEGLHYMHFPGAERTYTRVPVLLSQEGDVAEYRCNRCPQGKLRSLRGLGRHVTDKYTRCGGPEWGRLDTGGADIAHHARCSRVTGLGAEILLCNFTSLGGYLNLWRWLDLPENLETPYIKPQRGLLLNKVSIGTPTTTEIVITGHLVIGRTLGAVRPSYGTVAYRAFKITCRRLYGLVQASKV
;
A
#
# COMPACT_ATOMS: atom_id res chain seq x y z
N MET A 1 55.11 -14.98 -8.85
CA MET A 1 53.76 -15.18 -9.45
C MET A 1 52.98 -16.39 -8.91
N ASN A 2 53.60 -17.42 -8.30
CA ASN A 2 52.88 -18.63 -7.86
C ASN A 2 52.15 -18.56 -6.51
N LEU A 3 52.23 -17.44 -5.76
CA LEU A 3 51.48 -17.26 -4.51
C LEU A 3 50.20 -16.41 -4.68
N PHE A 4 49.98 -15.81 -5.85
CA PHE A 4 48.96 -14.77 -6.03
C PHE A 4 47.55 -15.29 -6.40
N ILE A 5 47.42 -16.54 -6.83
CA ILE A 5 46.14 -17.10 -7.29
C ILE A 5 45.25 -17.59 -6.13
N LEU A 6 45.82 -17.87 -4.96
CA LEU A 6 45.05 -18.28 -3.78
C LEU A 6 44.38 -17.10 -3.04
N THR A 7 44.86 -15.88 -3.24
CA THR A 7 44.37 -14.68 -2.53
C THR A 7 43.15 -14.03 -3.20
N VAL A 8 42.86 -14.32 -4.47
CA VAL A 8 41.85 -13.60 -5.27
C VAL A 8 40.40 -13.96 -4.89
N CYS A 9 40.18 -14.99 -4.06
CA CYS A 9 38.83 -15.46 -3.72
C CYS A 9 38.28 -15.07 -2.34
N GLN A 10 39.08 -14.59 -1.35
CA GLN A 10 38.55 -14.03 -0.09
C GLN A 10 39.59 -13.13 0.62
N PRO A 11 39.28 -11.88 1.04
CA PRO A 11 40.24 -11.02 1.73
C PRO A 11 40.44 -11.33 3.22
N LYS A 12 39.70 -12.27 3.83
CA LYS A 12 39.81 -12.58 5.28
C LYS A 12 39.67 -14.07 5.56
N LEU A 13 40.73 -14.81 5.28
CA LEU A 13 41.01 -16.11 5.89
C LEU A 13 42.50 -16.11 6.27
N GLN A 14 42.80 -15.69 7.49
CA GLN A 14 44.06 -16.07 8.12
C GLN A 14 44.12 -17.60 8.15
N MET A 15 45.22 -18.17 7.68
CA MET A 15 45.42 -19.62 7.72
C MET A 15 45.59 -20.05 9.18
N LEU A 16 44.53 -20.61 9.76
CA LEU A 16 44.58 -21.20 11.09
C LEU A 16 45.17 -22.63 11.01
N PRO A 17 45.99 -23.06 11.99
CA PRO A 17 46.46 -24.43 12.07
C PRO A 17 45.30 -25.43 12.24
N LYS A 18 45.63 -26.72 12.08
CA LYS A 18 44.76 -27.92 12.07
C LYS A 18 43.59 -27.96 13.07
N ALA A 19 43.64 -27.22 14.17
CA ALA A 19 42.60 -27.16 15.20
C ALA A 19 41.34 -26.33 14.83
N GLY A 20 41.37 -25.49 13.79
CA GLY A 20 40.30 -24.51 13.53
C GLY A 20 39.09 -24.97 12.69
N LEU A 21 39.12 -26.17 12.06
CA LEU A 21 38.08 -26.59 11.11
C LEU A 21 36.71 -26.86 11.75
N HIS A 22 36.68 -27.13 13.06
CA HIS A 22 35.44 -27.27 13.83
C HIS A 22 34.82 -25.91 14.22
N LEU A 23 35.60 -24.82 14.15
CA LEU A 23 35.17 -23.46 14.51
C LEU A 23 34.69 -22.64 13.29
N MET A 24 34.71 -23.21 12.08
CA MET A 24 34.21 -22.52 10.89
C MET A 24 32.68 -22.40 10.90
N PRO A 25 32.12 -21.21 10.60
CA PRO A 25 30.69 -21.05 10.39
C PRO A 25 30.18 -22.02 9.30
N PRO A 26 28.98 -22.62 9.45
CA PRO A 26 28.47 -23.67 8.56
C PRO A 26 28.50 -23.30 7.06
N GLN A 27 28.27 -22.02 6.74
CA GLN A 27 28.29 -21.51 5.36
C GLN A 27 29.70 -21.55 4.73
N LYS A 28 30.76 -21.33 5.52
CA LYS A 28 32.15 -21.40 5.03
C LYS A 28 32.61 -22.85 4.85
N LYS A 29 32.21 -23.76 5.75
CA LYS A 29 32.47 -25.20 5.66
C LYS A 29 31.89 -25.81 4.38
N LYS A 30 30.67 -25.43 4.01
CA LYS A 30 30.01 -25.88 2.77
C LYS A 30 30.73 -25.42 1.50
N LYS A 31 31.24 -24.17 1.47
CA LYS A 31 32.04 -23.65 0.34
C LYS A 31 33.38 -24.38 0.21
N PHE A 32 34.05 -24.68 1.31
CA PHE A 32 35.29 -25.46 1.31
C PHE A 32 35.07 -26.89 0.78
N GLN A 33 33.98 -27.55 1.19
CA GLN A 33 33.62 -28.89 0.70
C GLN A 33 33.32 -28.92 -0.79
N VAL A 34 32.63 -27.90 -1.32
CA VAL A 34 32.36 -27.77 -2.77
C VAL A 34 33.67 -27.59 -3.55
N TRP A 35 34.59 -26.77 -3.04
CA TRP A 35 35.91 -26.61 -3.64
C TRP A 35 36.74 -27.90 -3.60
N GLU A 36 36.79 -28.61 -2.46
CA GLU A 36 37.50 -29.88 -2.32
C GLU A 36 36.94 -30.93 -3.30
N ALA A 37 35.61 -31.01 -3.46
CA ALA A 37 34.95 -31.89 -4.42
C ALA A 37 35.29 -31.53 -5.87
N MET A 38 35.34 -30.22 -6.21
CA MET A 38 35.70 -29.75 -7.54
C MET A 38 37.16 -30.09 -7.89
N CYS A 39 38.09 -29.96 -6.93
CA CYS A 39 39.48 -30.37 -7.10
C CYS A 39 39.60 -31.88 -7.36
N ARG A 40 38.91 -32.72 -6.57
CA ARG A 40 38.92 -34.18 -6.76
C ARG A 40 38.35 -34.59 -8.12
N ARG A 41 37.26 -33.96 -8.56
CA ARG A 41 36.62 -34.26 -9.86
C ARG A 41 37.53 -33.96 -11.06
N ASN A 42 38.49 -33.05 -10.91
CA ASN A 42 39.47 -32.69 -11.94
C ASN A 42 40.83 -33.38 -11.76
N GLY A 43 40.90 -34.46 -10.95
CA GLY A 43 42.12 -35.25 -10.77
C GLY A 43 43.20 -34.59 -9.89
N PHE A 44 42.85 -33.55 -9.13
CA PHE A 44 43.76 -32.96 -8.15
C PHE A 44 43.67 -33.70 -6.81
N LYS A 45 44.82 -34.17 -6.30
CA LYS A 45 44.92 -34.71 -4.93
C LYS A 45 45.01 -33.55 -3.94
N VAL A 46 43.99 -33.38 -3.11
CA VAL A 46 44.01 -32.41 -2.00
C VAL A 46 44.74 -33.06 -0.82
N HIS A 47 46.01 -32.73 -0.62
CA HIS A 47 46.79 -33.24 0.52
C HIS A 47 46.39 -32.49 1.80
N ARG A 48 45.86 -33.21 2.80
CA ARG A 48 45.42 -32.66 4.11
C ARG A 48 46.55 -32.35 5.09
N SER A 49 47.80 -32.46 4.68
CA SER A 49 48.97 -32.36 5.55
C SER A 49 50.07 -31.54 4.90
N PHE A 50 50.09 -30.25 5.23
CA PHE A 50 51.30 -29.43 5.11
C PHE A 50 51.93 -29.41 6.52
N LYS A 51 52.94 -30.24 6.75
CA LYS A 51 53.77 -30.14 7.96
C LYS A 51 54.80 -29.04 7.69
N LEU A 52 54.64 -27.87 8.29
CA LEU A 52 55.74 -26.92 8.38
C LEU A 52 56.80 -27.52 9.34
N PRO A 53 58.09 -27.52 8.98
CA PRO A 53 59.13 -27.91 9.91
C PRO A 53 59.23 -26.84 11.01
N LEU A 54 58.81 -27.22 12.21
CA LEU A 54 58.99 -26.47 13.44
C LEU A 54 60.38 -26.79 14.01
N SER A 55 61.40 -26.08 13.54
CA SER A 55 62.58 -25.72 14.32
C SER A 55 63.45 -24.75 13.52
N TRP A 56 63.31 -23.46 13.82
CA TRP A 56 64.34 -22.47 13.50
C TRP A 56 65.14 -22.25 14.78
N ASN A 57 66.29 -22.92 14.85
CA ASN A 57 67.24 -22.74 15.93
C ASN A 57 68.09 -21.51 15.61
N THR A 58 67.98 -20.46 16.41
CA THR A 58 68.78 -19.25 16.31
C THR A 58 70.18 -19.50 16.87
N SER A 59 71.09 -20.02 16.06
CA SER A 59 72.53 -19.94 16.34
C SER A 59 73.34 -19.81 15.04
N GLY A 60 73.65 -18.56 14.69
CA GLY A 60 74.99 -18.08 14.37
C GLY A 60 75.93 -18.84 13.42
N SER A 61 75.46 -19.65 12.46
CA SER A 61 76.33 -20.24 11.44
C SER A 61 75.95 -19.79 10.03
N ALA A 62 76.87 -19.08 9.38
CA ALA A 62 76.79 -18.65 7.99
C ALA A 62 76.90 -19.86 7.05
N TYR A 63 75.78 -20.54 6.80
CA TYR A 63 75.64 -21.41 5.62
C TYR A 63 75.01 -20.61 4.49
N PRO A 64 75.47 -20.76 3.23
CA PRO A 64 74.80 -20.16 2.09
C PRO A 64 73.35 -20.65 2.06
N PRO A 65 72.38 -19.77 1.78
CA PRO A 65 70.98 -20.17 1.73
C PRO A 65 70.86 -21.33 0.74
N PRO A 66 70.25 -22.46 1.12
CA PRO A 66 70.09 -23.57 0.20
C PRO A 66 69.30 -23.04 -0.98
N THR A 67 69.93 -23.05 -2.16
CA THR A 67 69.26 -22.84 -3.43
C THR A 67 68.33 -24.03 -3.64
N TRP A 68 67.16 -23.97 -3.01
CA TRP A 68 66.02 -24.79 -3.36
C TRP A 68 65.59 -24.35 -4.76
N VAL A 69 66.32 -24.82 -5.76
CA VAL A 69 65.81 -24.94 -7.11
C VAL A 69 64.69 -25.97 -6.97
N MET A 70 63.50 -25.50 -6.60
CA MET A 70 62.28 -26.28 -6.74
C MET A 70 62.24 -26.61 -8.23
N GLY A 71 62.66 -27.84 -8.58
CA GLY A 71 62.46 -28.41 -9.89
C GLY A 71 60.97 -28.36 -10.14
N LEU A 72 60.50 -27.30 -10.79
CA LEU A 72 59.12 -27.07 -11.14
C LEU A 72 58.73 -28.26 -12.00
N ASN A 73 58.04 -29.19 -11.35
CA ASN A 73 57.72 -30.50 -11.89
C ASN A 73 57.09 -30.29 -13.26
N THR A 74 57.81 -30.64 -14.33
CA THR A 74 57.46 -30.33 -15.72
C THR A 74 56.06 -30.84 -16.11
N ARG A 75 55.56 -31.84 -15.37
CA ARG A 75 54.18 -32.34 -15.46
C ARG A 75 53.11 -31.31 -15.06
N TRP A 76 53.37 -30.45 -14.08
CA TRP A 76 52.42 -29.42 -13.63
C TRP A 76 52.27 -28.32 -14.67
N CYS A 77 53.38 -27.90 -15.31
CA CYS A 77 53.38 -26.94 -16.41
C CYS A 77 52.56 -27.44 -17.61
N LYS A 78 52.72 -28.72 -18.00
CA LYS A 78 51.95 -29.32 -19.10
C LYS A 78 50.44 -29.36 -18.80
N ARG A 79 50.05 -29.73 -17.58
CA ARG A 79 48.63 -29.76 -17.16
C ARG A 79 48.04 -28.35 -17.06
N TRP A 80 48.77 -27.39 -16.51
CA TRP A 80 48.33 -26.00 -16.44
C TRP A 80 48.14 -25.39 -17.82
N ASN A 81 49.08 -25.59 -18.74
CA ASN A 81 48.96 -25.06 -20.11
C ASN A 81 47.72 -25.62 -20.83
N LYS A 82 47.34 -26.88 -20.57
CA LYS A 82 46.09 -27.46 -21.10
C LYS A 82 44.83 -26.88 -20.45
N ALA A 83 44.86 -26.58 -19.15
CA ALA A 83 43.72 -26.03 -18.42
C ALA A 83 43.56 -24.51 -18.57
N ARG A 84 44.66 -23.77 -18.79
CA ARG A 84 44.73 -22.30 -18.81
C ARG A 84 43.70 -21.66 -19.76
N PRO A 85 43.48 -22.13 -21.00
CA PRO A 85 42.49 -21.55 -21.91
C PRO A 85 41.05 -21.62 -21.37
N HIS A 86 40.75 -22.58 -20.50
CA HIS A 86 39.44 -22.74 -19.89
C HIS A 86 39.32 -22.00 -18.55
N VAL A 87 40.39 -21.96 -17.76
CA VAL A 87 40.37 -21.34 -16.42
C VAL A 87 40.46 -19.82 -16.48
N VAL A 88 41.31 -19.26 -17.35
CA VAL A 88 41.52 -17.80 -17.42
C VAL A 88 40.22 -17.04 -17.74
N PRO A 89 39.38 -17.46 -18.71
CA PRO A 89 38.10 -16.81 -18.96
C PRO A 89 37.15 -16.89 -17.76
N LEU A 90 37.08 -18.05 -17.09
CA LEU A 90 36.23 -18.22 -15.89
C LEU A 90 36.66 -17.31 -14.75
N VAL A 91 37.96 -17.12 -14.55
CA VAL A 91 38.50 -16.15 -13.58
C VAL A 91 38.15 -14.71 -13.99
N GLY A 92 38.19 -14.40 -15.28
CA GLY A 92 37.73 -13.12 -15.83
C GLY A 92 36.27 -12.83 -15.48
N VAL A 93 35.36 -13.78 -15.77
CA VAL A 93 33.93 -13.66 -15.43
C VAL A 93 33.73 -13.51 -13.92
N ALA A 94 34.40 -14.34 -13.11
CA ALA A 94 34.30 -14.26 -11.66
C ALA A 94 34.81 -12.92 -11.10
N ARG A 95 35.88 -12.36 -11.67
CA ARG A 95 36.40 -11.03 -11.32
C ARG A 95 35.39 -9.94 -11.68
N SER A 96 34.81 -9.98 -12.88
CA SER A 96 33.80 -9.00 -13.32
C SER A 96 32.56 -9.03 -12.43
N GLU A 97 32.06 -10.22 -12.09
CA GLU A 97 30.92 -10.36 -11.16
C GLU A 97 31.25 -9.85 -9.75
N ARG A 98 32.47 -10.09 -9.27
CA ARG A 98 32.92 -9.53 -7.98
C ARG A 98 32.95 -8.01 -8.01
N LEU A 99 33.57 -7.41 -9.03
CA LEU A 99 33.66 -5.95 -9.20
C LEU A 99 32.27 -5.32 -9.35
N ARG A 100 31.35 -5.96 -10.09
CA ARG A 100 29.96 -5.52 -10.22
C ARG A 100 29.24 -5.49 -8.87
N ARG A 101 29.45 -6.50 -8.02
CA ARG A 101 28.90 -6.54 -6.67
C ARG A 101 29.51 -5.48 -5.75
N GLU A 102 30.84 -5.37 -5.73
CA GLU A 102 31.57 -4.35 -4.94
C GLU A 102 31.13 -2.94 -5.33
N ARG A 103 30.97 -2.67 -6.63
CA ARG A 103 30.45 -1.41 -7.13
C ARG A 103 29.01 -1.16 -6.71
N LYS A 104 28.14 -2.17 -6.79
CA LYS A 104 26.75 -2.07 -6.33
C LYS A 104 26.70 -1.74 -4.83
N GLU A 105 27.48 -2.44 -4.01
CA GLU A 105 27.56 -2.21 -2.56
C GLU A 105 28.05 -0.78 -2.24
N LEU A 106 29.01 -0.26 -3.01
CA LEU A 106 29.47 1.12 -2.88
C LEU A 106 28.38 2.13 -3.24
N VAL A 107 27.68 1.94 -4.37
CA VAL A 107 26.57 2.81 -4.79
C VAL A 107 25.43 2.79 -3.77
N ASP A 108 25.04 1.61 -3.28
CA ASP A 108 24.01 1.45 -2.25
C ASP A 108 24.43 2.17 -0.94
N SER A 109 25.71 2.09 -0.56
CA SER A 109 26.27 2.82 0.59
C SER A 109 26.24 4.34 0.39
N ARG A 110 26.61 4.85 -0.79
CA ARG A 110 26.57 6.29 -1.08
C ARG A 110 25.14 6.83 -1.13
N THR A 111 24.23 6.06 -1.71
CA THR A 111 22.80 6.37 -1.75
C THR A 111 22.22 6.51 -0.34
N SER A 112 22.66 5.64 0.58
CA SER A 112 22.26 5.72 1.99
C SER A 112 22.78 7.00 2.67
N ALA A 113 24.05 7.35 2.45
CA ALA A 113 24.63 8.59 2.97
C ALA A 113 23.93 9.85 2.43
N VAL A 114 23.61 9.88 1.14
CA VAL A 114 22.80 10.98 0.55
C VAL A 114 21.41 11.04 1.17
N THR A 115 20.76 9.89 1.37
CA THR A 115 19.41 9.83 1.96
C THR A 115 19.38 10.39 3.37
N GLU A 116 20.33 9.99 4.21
CA GLU A 116 20.49 10.48 5.58
C GLU A 116 20.72 11.99 5.61
N ALA A 117 21.72 12.48 4.86
CA ALA A 117 22.05 13.90 4.83
C ALA A 117 20.92 14.76 4.22
N ALA A 118 20.27 14.28 3.14
CA ALA A 118 19.12 14.96 2.57
C ALA A 118 17.92 14.96 3.54
N SER A 119 17.69 13.90 4.31
CA SER A 119 16.64 13.87 5.34
C SER A 119 16.83 15.01 6.35
N HIS A 120 18.06 15.24 6.83
CA HIS A 120 18.35 16.35 7.73
C HIS A 120 18.01 17.72 7.13
N VAL A 121 18.35 17.96 5.87
CA VAL A 121 18.01 19.22 5.19
C VAL A 121 16.50 19.36 5.01
N LEU A 122 15.81 18.31 4.55
CA LEU A 122 14.36 18.38 4.28
C LEU A 122 13.52 18.51 5.56
N ARG A 123 14.00 18.02 6.69
CA ARG A 123 13.38 18.24 8.01
C ARG A 123 13.29 19.71 8.40
N THR A 124 14.15 20.57 7.85
CA THR A 124 14.11 22.02 8.12
C THR A 124 12.93 22.72 7.43
N ALA A 125 12.33 22.09 6.42
CA ALA A 125 11.14 22.62 5.78
C ALA A 125 9.94 22.61 6.75
N PRO A 126 8.98 23.54 6.61
CA PRO A 126 7.78 23.56 7.45
C PRO A 126 7.04 22.22 7.38
N PRO A 127 6.60 21.63 8.50
CA PRO A 127 6.05 20.27 8.50
C PRO A 127 4.83 20.05 7.59
N LYS A 128 4.01 21.09 7.41
CA LYS A 128 2.88 21.09 6.44
C LYS A 128 3.32 20.80 5.00
N THR A 129 4.57 21.09 4.66
CA THR A 129 5.11 20.92 3.30
C THR A 129 5.73 19.54 3.07
N TRP A 130 5.92 18.72 4.12
CA TRP A 130 6.60 17.43 4.02
C TRP A 130 5.88 16.41 3.14
N ALA A 131 4.57 16.51 2.99
CA ALA A 131 3.82 15.68 2.04
C ALA A 131 4.21 15.96 0.59
N TYR A 132 4.68 17.17 0.31
CA TYR A 132 5.01 17.68 -1.04
C TYR A 132 6.51 17.68 -1.32
N VAL A 133 7.34 17.04 -0.48
CA VAL A 133 8.76 16.81 -0.81
C VAL A 133 8.88 15.59 -1.72
N PRO A 134 9.81 15.60 -2.70
CA PRO A 134 10.03 14.46 -3.55
C PRO A 134 10.45 13.24 -2.72
N PRO A 135 10.04 12.03 -3.14
CA PRO A 135 10.54 10.82 -2.51
C PRO A 135 12.05 10.66 -2.76
N PHE A 136 12.75 9.95 -1.87
CA PHE A 136 14.21 9.85 -1.94
C PHE A 136 14.74 9.30 -3.27
N TYR A 137 14.04 8.37 -3.90
CA TYR A 137 14.42 7.87 -5.23
C TYR A 137 14.45 8.96 -6.30
N THR A 138 13.66 10.03 -6.15
CA THR A 138 13.71 11.22 -7.02
C THR A 138 14.84 12.16 -6.61
N ILE A 139 15.07 12.35 -5.31
CA ILE A 139 16.19 13.17 -4.82
C ILE A 139 17.53 12.62 -5.33
N HIS A 140 17.68 11.30 -5.37
CA HIS A 140 18.87 10.63 -5.93
C HIS A 140 19.10 10.91 -7.42
N THR A 141 18.09 11.39 -8.15
CA THR A 141 18.20 11.75 -9.57
C THR A 141 18.63 13.19 -9.82
N PHE A 142 18.61 14.06 -8.80
CA PHE A 142 19.08 15.44 -8.94
C PHE A 142 20.56 15.45 -9.30
N ALA A 143 20.92 16.19 -10.35
CA ALA A 143 22.22 16.07 -11.01
C ALA A 143 23.43 16.17 -10.06
N PRO A 144 23.50 17.11 -9.08
CA PRO A 144 24.62 17.17 -8.14
C PRO A 144 24.73 15.91 -7.26
N LEU A 145 23.61 15.42 -6.73
CA LEU A 145 23.57 14.25 -5.86
C LEU A 145 23.84 12.96 -6.63
N ARG A 146 23.27 12.84 -7.83
CA ARG A 146 23.49 11.70 -8.73
C ARG A 146 24.97 11.56 -9.10
N THR A 147 25.64 12.69 -9.39
CA THR A 147 27.07 12.71 -9.71
C THR A 147 27.91 12.12 -8.57
N LEU A 148 27.57 12.41 -7.31
CA LEU A 148 28.25 11.85 -6.15
C LEU A 148 27.97 10.36 -5.95
N ILE A 149 26.72 9.93 -6.15
CA ILE A 149 26.33 8.52 -6.04
C ILE A 149 27.05 7.68 -7.11
N ASP A 150 27.01 8.15 -8.35
CA ASP A 150 27.54 7.46 -9.54
C ASP A 150 29.04 7.70 -9.78
N ASP A 151 29.73 8.47 -8.93
CA ASP A 151 31.16 8.82 -9.03
C ASP A 151 32.02 7.55 -9.31
N PRO A 152 32.81 7.48 -10.39
CA PRO A 152 33.53 6.26 -10.77
C PRO A 152 34.63 5.84 -9.78
N SER A 153 35.05 6.71 -8.87
CA SER A 153 36.04 6.38 -7.83
C SER A 153 35.53 5.32 -6.85
N ASP A 154 36.47 4.66 -6.16
CA ASP A 154 36.17 3.74 -5.05
C ASP A 154 36.00 4.48 -3.70
N ALA A 155 36.02 5.82 -3.71
CA ALA A 155 35.91 6.62 -2.49
C ALA A 155 34.51 6.46 -1.87
N ARG A 156 34.46 6.18 -0.57
CA ARG A 156 33.18 6.14 0.15
C ARG A 156 32.68 7.57 0.35
N LEU A 157 31.38 7.77 0.16
CA LEU A 157 30.71 9.02 0.54
C LEU A 157 30.27 8.88 2.00
N THR A 158 30.56 9.87 2.83
CA THR A 158 30.13 9.94 4.23
C THR A 158 29.28 11.18 4.45
N SER A 159 28.53 11.24 5.55
CA SER A 159 27.71 12.41 5.90
C SER A 159 28.53 13.68 6.15
N GLN A 160 29.84 13.55 6.39
CA GLN A 160 30.78 14.66 6.61
C GLN A 160 31.57 15.07 5.34
N ASP A 161 31.29 14.46 4.18
CA ASP A 161 31.98 14.81 2.94
C ASP A 161 31.59 16.23 2.48
N ALA A 162 32.58 17.11 2.33
CA ALA A 162 32.37 18.50 1.91
C ALA A 162 31.61 18.60 0.58
N ARG A 163 31.87 17.68 -0.36
CA ARG A 163 31.19 17.66 -1.66
C ARG A 163 29.69 17.36 -1.52
N LEU A 164 29.32 16.53 -0.54
CA LEU A 164 27.92 16.24 -0.22
C LEU A 164 27.25 17.46 0.40
N ALA A 165 27.92 18.14 1.34
CA ALA A 165 27.43 19.37 1.94
C ALA A 165 27.15 20.44 0.87
N ASP A 166 28.12 20.67 -0.04
CA ASP A 166 27.99 21.62 -1.15
C ASP A 166 26.81 21.27 -2.07
N ALA A 167 26.65 19.99 -2.43
CA ALA A 167 25.54 19.54 -3.26
C ALA A 167 24.17 19.71 -2.59
N LEU A 168 24.11 19.65 -1.26
CA LEU A 168 22.88 19.78 -0.48
C LEU A 168 22.45 21.24 -0.26
N VAL A 169 23.34 22.22 -0.41
CA VAL A 169 22.99 23.65 -0.36
C VAL A 169 21.88 23.99 -1.37
N GLY A 170 21.92 23.38 -2.55
CA GLY A 170 20.91 23.57 -3.60
C GLY A 170 19.63 22.74 -3.43
N LEU A 171 19.57 21.81 -2.46
CA LEU A 171 18.45 20.86 -2.35
C LEU A 171 17.08 21.54 -2.20
N PRO A 172 16.89 22.58 -1.37
CA PRO A 172 15.60 23.27 -1.27
C PRO A 172 15.13 23.82 -2.62
N ALA A 173 16.03 24.43 -3.40
CA ALA A 173 15.70 24.96 -4.72
C ALA A 173 15.31 23.86 -5.72
N PHE A 174 15.99 22.70 -5.68
CA PHE A 174 15.62 21.55 -6.50
C PHE A 174 14.25 20.98 -6.13
N VAL A 175 13.90 20.97 -4.84
CA VAL A 175 12.58 20.54 -4.37
C VAL A 175 11.47 21.47 -4.85
N GLU A 176 11.67 22.78 -4.78
CA GLU A 176 10.69 23.75 -5.29
C GLU A 176 10.55 23.67 -6.81
N ALA A 177 11.67 23.56 -7.55
CA ALA A 177 11.63 23.35 -9.00
C ALA A 177 10.88 22.07 -9.38
N TRP A 178 11.15 20.96 -8.68
CA TRP A 178 10.41 19.71 -8.86
C TRP A 178 8.92 19.87 -8.55
N ARG A 179 8.56 20.56 -7.47
CA ARG A 179 7.15 20.81 -7.11
C ARG A 179 6.45 21.63 -8.19
N ALA A 180 7.08 22.70 -8.67
CA ALA A 180 6.56 23.53 -9.76
C ALA A 180 6.36 22.72 -11.05
N GLU A 181 7.34 21.88 -11.42
CA GLU A 181 7.24 20.96 -12.55
C GLU A 181 6.04 20.01 -12.40
N LYS A 182 5.85 19.42 -11.21
CA LYS A 182 4.71 18.50 -10.98
C LYS A 182 3.36 19.20 -10.93
N ARG A 183 3.30 20.43 -10.43
CA ARG A 183 2.09 21.27 -10.53
C ARG A 183 1.75 21.56 -11.99
N ALA A 184 2.73 22.01 -12.79
CA ALA A 184 2.51 22.26 -14.21
C ALA A 184 2.05 21.00 -14.96
N LEU A 185 2.69 19.85 -14.68
CA LEU A 185 2.31 18.57 -15.27
C LEU A 185 0.87 18.19 -14.90
N LEU A 186 0.47 18.25 -13.63
CA LEU A 186 -0.90 17.93 -13.23
C LEU A 186 -1.92 18.91 -13.83
N ALA A 187 -1.59 20.20 -13.90
CA ALA A 187 -2.45 21.21 -14.51
C ALA A 187 -2.66 20.93 -16.00
N SER A 188 -1.62 20.44 -16.72
CA SER A 188 -1.75 20.04 -18.13
C SER A 188 -2.63 18.81 -18.38
N LEU A 189 -2.96 18.04 -17.34
CA LEU A 189 -3.88 16.90 -17.44
C LEU A 189 -5.35 17.32 -17.31
N LEU A 190 -5.62 18.55 -16.86
CA LEU A 190 -6.98 19.06 -16.75
C LEU A 190 -7.53 19.42 -18.13
N PRO A 191 -8.85 19.27 -18.37
CA PRO A 191 -9.47 19.71 -19.62
C PRO A 191 -9.25 21.23 -19.81
N PRO A 192 -9.20 21.77 -21.03
CA PRO A 192 -9.10 23.22 -21.23
C PRO A 192 -10.26 23.93 -20.53
N ALA A 193 -10.03 25.15 -20.05
CA ALA A 193 -11.11 25.98 -19.50
C ALA A 193 -12.08 26.36 -20.62
N VAL A 194 -13.39 26.37 -20.33
CA VAL A 194 -14.45 26.56 -21.33
C VAL A 194 -14.38 27.93 -22.01
N ASP A 195 -13.80 28.94 -21.34
CA ASP A 195 -13.74 30.33 -21.81
C ASP A 195 -12.32 30.81 -22.18
N ALA A 196 -11.35 29.90 -22.28
CA ALA A 196 -9.98 30.27 -22.63
C ALA A 196 -9.79 30.32 -24.15
N ASP A 197 -10.22 31.42 -24.80
CA ASP A 197 -10.00 31.69 -26.23
C ASP A 197 -8.51 31.88 -26.60
N VAL A 198 -7.61 31.89 -25.61
CA VAL A 198 -6.17 32.01 -25.81
C VAL A 198 -5.47 30.87 -25.09
N ALA A 199 -4.53 30.22 -25.79
CA ALA A 199 -3.65 29.18 -25.28
C ALA A 199 -2.74 29.74 -24.16
N THR A 200 -3.33 29.97 -22.99
CA THR A 200 -2.64 30.38 -21.79
C THR A 200 -1.87 29.18 -21.23
N PRO A 201 -0.68 29.39 -20.65
CA PRO A 201 0.02 28.34 -19.91
C PRO A 201 -0.94 27.68 -18.91
N ALA A 202 -0.84 26.37 -18.74
CA ALA A 202 -1.74 25.61 -17.87
C ALA A 202 -1.91 26.30 -16.51
N ASP A 203 -3.12 26.81 -16.24
CA ASP A 203 -3.38 27.59 -15.03
C ASP A 203 -3.29 26.69 -13.79
N VAL A 204 -2.18 26.80 -13.07
CA VAL A 204 -1.88 26.02 -11.87
C VAL A 204 -2.92 26.24 -10.77
N ARG A 205 -3.63 27.38 -10.76
CA ARG A 205 -4.69 27.66 -9.79
C ARG A 205 -5.87 26.71 -9.93
N ARG A 206 -6.08 26.14 -11.12
CA ARG A 206 -7.14 25.15 -11.34
C ARG A 206 -6.92 23.89 -10.51
N LEU A 207 -5.68 23.57 -10.14
CA LEU A 207 -5.41 22.47 -9.21
C LEU A 207 -5.98 22.70 -7.81
N GLU A 208 -6.37 23.91 -7.46
CA GLU A 208 -6.98 24.20 -6.16
C GLU A 208 -8.49 23.94 -6.17
N LEU A 209 -9.11 23.83 -7.35
CA LEU A 209 -10.55 23.60 -7.51
C LEU A 209 -10.96 22.24 -6.96
N ALA A 210 -12.16 22.20 -6.36
CA ALA A 210 -12.80 20.98 -5.91
C ALA A 210 -13.04 19.99 -7.07
N THR A 211 -13.24 20.51 -8.28
CA THR A 211 -13.47 19.72 -9.49
C THR A 211 -12.20 19.12 -10.11
N SER A 212 -11.01 19.48 -9.63
CA SER A 212 -9.74 18.92 -10.08
C SER A 212 -9.49 17.55 -9.46
N VAL A 213 -10.10 16.51 -10.03
CA VAL A 213 -10.05 15.15 -9.49
C VAL A 213 -9.09 14.27 -10.29
N PHE A 214 -8.19 13.60 -9.57
CA PHE A 214 -7.22 12.67 -10.11
C PHE A 214 -7.33 11.28 -9.48
N THR A 215 -6.68 10.31 -10.12
CA THR A 215 -6.59 8.91 -9.69
C THR A 215 -5.20 8.37 -9.98
N CYS A 216 -4.64 7.56 -9.09
CA CYS A 216 -3.35 6.88 -9.31
C CYS A 216 -3.60 5.43 -9.65
N LEU A 217 -3.28 4.99 -10.87
CA LEU A 217 -3.47 3.59 -11.31
C LEU A 217 -2.65 2.61 -10.46
N GLY A 218 -1.49 3.05 -9.97
CA GLY A 218 -0.62 2.26 -9.10
C GLY A 218 -1.26 1.86 -7.78
N SER A 219 -2.28 2.60 -7.32
CA SER A 219 -3.07 2.26 -6.12
C SER A 219 -4.19 1.25 -6.39
N TRP A 220 -4.46 0.90 -7.66
CA TRP A 220 -5.45 -0.12 -8.03
C TRP A 220 -4.81 -1.49 -8.23
N VAL A 221 -3.52 -1.52 -8.54
CA VAL A 221 -2.77 -2.75 -8.83
C VAL A 221 -2.41 -3.45 -7.52
N GLY A 222 -3.22 -4.45 -7.14
CA GLY A 222 -2.84 -5.39 -6.08
C GLY A 222 -3.98 -5.93 -5.21
N GLY A 223 -5.25 -5.55 -5.46
CA GLY A 223 -6.36 -5.96 -4.59
C GLY A 223 -6.22 -5.50 -3.14
N MET A 224 -5.26 -4.61 -2.87
CA MET A 224 -4.99 -4.07 -1.55
C MET A 224 -6.14 -3.14 -1.15
N THR A 225 -6.51 -3.21 0.12
CA THR A 225 -7.54 -2.35 0.75
C THR A 225 -7.17 -0.88 0.77
N VAL A 226 -5.96 -0.53 0.32
CA VAL A 226 -5.47 0.84 0.21
C VAL A 226 -6.41 1.65 -0.66
N THR A 227 -6.98 2.68 -0.05
CA THR A 227 -7.91 3.61 -0.70
C THR A 227 -7.23 4.90 -1.14
N ALA A 228 -6.02 5.17 -0.63
CA ALA A 228 -5.20 6.30 -1.04
C ALA A 228 -4.82 6.18 -2.53
N GLY A 229 -5.12 7.22 -3.31
CA GLY A 229 -4.94 7.24 -4.75
C GLY A 229 -6.18 6.89 -5.57
N ARG A 230 -7.28 6.44 -4.96
CA ARG A 230 -8.54 6.16 -5.70
C ARG A 230 -9.36 7.42 -5.98
N SER A 231 -9.17 8.47 -5.20
CA SER A 231 -9.68 9.81 -5.45
C SER A 231 -8.67 10.78 -4.85
N LEU A 232 -8.14 11.67 -5.67
CA LEU A 232 -7.14 12.66 -5.31
C LEU A 232 -7.72 14.02 -5.74
N ILE A 233 -8.27 14.76 -4.80
CA ILE A 233 -8.96 16.02 -5.09
C ILE A 233 -7.98 17.17 -4.89
N GLY A 234 -7.86 18.00 -5.91
CA GLY A 234 -6.96 19.15 -5.97
C GLY A 234 -5.48 18.81 -5.79
N TRP A 235 -4.68 19.86 -5.59
CA TRP A 235 -3.25 19.77 -5.32
C TRP A 235 -2.97 19.09 -3.99
N GLU A 236 -3.76 19.35 -2.95
CA GLU A 236 -3.56 18.76 -1.62
C GLU A 236 -3.64 17.23 -1.68
N GLY A 237 -4.63 16.69 -2.42
CA GLY A 237 -4.72 15.26 -2.65
C GLY A 237 -3.64 14.72 -3.60
N ALA A 238 -3.54 15.30 -4.80
CA ALA A 238 -2.68 14.77 -5.86
C ALA A 238 -1.19 14.95 -5.59
N GLY A 239 -0.79 16.12 -5.10
CA GLY A 239 0.59 16.48 -4.80
C GLY A 239 1.17 15.63 -3.68
N ALA A 240 0.42 15.45 -2.59
CA ALA A 240 0.82 14.60 -1.48
C ALA A 240 0.98 13.12 -1.90
N HIS A 241 0.21 12.68 -2.90
CA HIS A 241 0.26 11.33 -3.42
C HIS A 241 1.45 11.07 -4.35
N LEU A 242 2.21 12.09 -4.76
CA LEU A 242 3.40 11.91 -5.61
C LEU A 242 4.51 11.09 -4.95
N ARG A 243 4.43 10.88 -3.63
CA ARG A 243 5.31 9.97 -2.87
C ARG A 243 4.88 8.51 -2.92
N CYS A 244 3.78 8.18 -3.62
CA CYS A 244 3.27 6.82 -3.73
C CYS A 244 4.35 5.86 -4.26
N ARG A 245 4.54 4.74 -3.56
CA ARG A 245 5.58 3.75 -3.91
C ARG A 245 5.35 3.10 -5.27
N SER A 246 4.10 2.99 -5.70
CA SER A 246 3.76 2.45 -7.02
C SER A 246 4.32 3.33 -8.15
N LEU A 247 4.43 4.64 -7.94
CA LEU A 247 5.03 5.57 -8.92
C LEU A 247 6.52 5.33 -9.13
N ALA A 248 7.23 4.85 -8.10
CA ALA A 248 8.66 4.53 -8.21
C ALA A 248 8.94 3.40 -9.22
N ARG A 249 7.99 2.47 -9.37
CA ARG A 249 8.12 1.31 -10.26
C ARG A 249 7.48 1.54 -11.62
N PHE A 250 6.44 2.38 -11.65
CA PHE A 250 5.60 2.56 -12.81
C PHE A 250 5.25 4.03 -12.91
N TRP A 251 6.17 4.83 -13.44
CA TRP A 251 5.92 6.25 -13.64
C TRP A 251 4.75 6.51 -14.62
N ASP A 252 4.50 5.55 -15.52
CA ASP A 252 3.30 5.51 -16.38
C ASP A 252 1.98 5.39 -15.58
N HIS A 253 2.05 5.13 -14.27
CA HIS A 253 0.92 5.11 -13.34
C HIS A 253 0.82 6.38 -12.49
N ARG A 254 1.39 7.50 -12.96
CA ARG A 254 1.22 8.84 -12.41
C ARG A 254 -0.25 9.18 -12.14
N PRO A 255 -0.57 10.20 -11.33
CA PRO A 255 -1.94 10.66 -11.23
C PRO A 255 -2.50 10.98 -12.62
N HIS A 256 -3.70 10.46 -12.92
CA HIS A 256 -4.46 10.71 -14.12
C HIS A 256 -5.71 11.47 -13.76
N TYR A 257 -6.07 12.47 -14.58
CA TYR A 257 -7.35 13.14 -14.46
C TYR A 257 -8.50 12.12 -14.54
N ALA A 258 -9.47 12.26 -13.64
CA ALA A 258 -10.62 11.37 -13.54
C ALA A 258 -11.89 12.15 -13.91
N PRO A 259 -12.27 12.17 -15.20
CA PRO A 259 -13.40 12.98 -15.67
C PRO A 259 -14.72 12.61 -14.96
N GLU A 260 -14.93 11.35 -14.63
CA GLU A 260 -16.12 10.91 -13.89
C GLU A 260 -16.13 11.41 -12.44
N GLY A 261 -14.95 11.50 -11.82
CA GLY A 261 -14.79 12.06 -10.48
C GLY A 261 -15.00 13.57 -10.48
N ALA A 262 -14.45 14.26 -11.48
CA ALA A 262 -14.62 15.71 -11.67
C ALA A 262 -16.07 16.08 -11.95
N ALA A 263 -16.79 15.29 -12.76
CA ALA A 263 -18.21 15.46 -12.99
C ALA A 263 -19.01 15.28 -11.69
N ALA A 264 -18.68 14.27 -10.88
CA ALA A 264 -19.31 14.10 -9.57
C ALA A 264 -19.03 15.26 -8.61
N ALA A 265 -17.77 15.68 -8.52
CA ALA A 265 -17.38 16.82 -7.71
C ALA A 265 -18.17 18.08 -8.09
N ARG A 266 -18.30 18.37 -9.39
CA ARG A 266 -19.05 19.51 -9.91
C ARG A 266 -20.51 19.52 -9.47
N GLU A 267 -21.19 18.38 -9.55
CA GLU A 267 -22.59 18.27 -9.10
C GLU A 267 -22.72 18.40 -7.58
N LEU A 268 -21.79 17.82 -6.82
CA LEU A 268 -21.77 17.95 -5.35
C LEU A 268 -21.55 19.40 -4.90
N VAL A 269 -20.68 20.14 -5.59
CA VAL A 269 -20.45 21.58 -5.35
C VAL A 269 -21.71 22.40 -5.63
N ARG A 270 -22.41 22.12 -6.74
CA ARG A 270 -23.69 22.76 -7.07
C ARG A 270 -24.77 22.47 -6.02
N LEU A 271 -24.82 21.24 -5.51
CA LEU A 271 -25.80 20.83 -4.50
C LEU A 271 -25.65 21.56 -3.16
N VAL A 272 -24.45 22.04 -2.82
CA VAL A 272 -24.23 22.89 -1.64
C VAL A 272 -24.39 24.38 -1.94
N GLY A 273 -24.85 24.74 -3.15
CA GLY A 273 -25.10 26.12 -3.55
C GLY A 273 -23.85 26.92 -3.92
N LEU A 274 -22.76 26.23 -4.26
CA LEU A 274 -21.50 26.87 -4.65
C LEU A 274 -21.23 26.75 -6.16
N ASP A 275 -20.33 27.57 -6.68
CA ASP A 275 -19.93 27.57 -8.08
C ASP A 275 -18.74 26.61 -8.32
N PRO A 276 -18.92 25.55 -9.15
CA PRO A 276 -17.87 24.55 -9.40
C PRO A 276 -16.63 25.05 -10.12
N GLU A 277 -16.68 26.23 -10.76
CA GLU A 277 -15.53 26.78 -11.50
C GLU A 277 -14.64 27.66 -10.60
N THR A 278 -15.11 28.06 -9.42
CA THR A 278 -14.37 28.88 -8.45
C THR A 278 -14.12 28.18 -7.12
N THR A 279 -14.96 27.21 -6.74
CA THR A 279 -14.88 26.53 -5.45
C THR A 279 -13.64 25.65 -5.35
N THR A 280 -12.86 25.87 -4.30
CA THR A 280 -11.65 25.11 -3.98
C THR A 280 -11.94 23.82 -3.22
N ALA A 281 -11.02 22.87 -3.30
CA ALA A 281 -11.08 21.63 -2.53
C ALA A 281 -11.10 21.93 -1.02
N ALA A 282 -10.33 22.92 -0.57
CA ALA A 282 -10.29 23.34 0.84
C ALA A 282 -11.60 23.99 1.32
N GLU A 283 -12.36 24.66 0.44
CA GLU A 283 -13.71 25.15 0.78
C GLU A 283 -14.69 24.00 0.96
N MET A 284 -14.67 23.01 0.06
CA MET A 284 -15.50 21.81 0.20
C MET A 284 -15.11 20.99 1.44
N ASP A 285 -13.82 20.85 1.74
CA ASP A 285 -13.34 20.16 2.93
C ASP A 285 -13.72 20.91 4.22
N ARG A 286 -13.82 22.24 4.21
CA ARG A 286 -14.34 23.00 5.36
C ARG A 286 -15.84 22.83 5.54
N LEU A 287 -16.61 22.78 4.45
CA LEU A 287 -18.08 22.62 4.50
C LEU A 287 -18.52 21.19 4.80
N CYS A 288 -17.78 20.20 4.31
CA CYS A 288 -18.09 18.77 4.41
C CYS A 288 -17.16 18.04 5.38
N GLY A 289 -16.31 18.78 6.10
CA GLY A 289 -15.20 18.29 6.91
C GLY A 289 -15.60 17.42 8.09
N ASP A 290 -14.59 17.03 8.86
CA ASP A 290 -14.60 15.95 9.85
C ASP A 290 -15.51 16.13 11.08
N GLY A 291 -16.39 17.13 11.06
CA GLY A 291 -17.48 17.32 12.01
C GLY A 291 -17.05 17.84 13.38
N ARG A 292 -15.80 18.32 13.53
CA ARG A 292 -15.25 18.68 14.85
C ARG A 292 -15.57 20.09 15.31
N GLU A 293 -15.96 21.01 14.42
CA GLU A 293 -16.30 22.38 14.79
C GLU A 293 -17.59 22.87 14.12
N GLY A 294 -18.70 22.79 14.85
CA GLY A 294 -19.84 23.70 14.64
C GLY A 294 -20.89 23.32 13.60
N ASN A 295 -22.01 24.04 13.68
CA ASN A 295 -23.22 23.87 12.88
C ASN A 295 -22.93 24.11 11.39
N GLY A 296 -23.36 23.20 10.52
CA GLY A 296 -23.35 23.42 9.06
C GLY A 296 -22.70 22.33 8.21
N GLU A 297 -22.19 21.25 8.81
CA GLU A 297 -21.60 20.12 8.07
C GLU A 297 -22.55 19.57 6.99
N LYS A 298 -22.06 19.50 5.76
CA LYS A 298 -22.83 19.01 4.62
C LYS A 298 -22.49 17.54 4.34
N ARG A 299 -23.51 16.69 4.36
CA ARG A 299 -23.42 15.26 4.01
C ARG A 299 -24.35 14.91 2.85
N PHE A 300 -23.97 13.90 2.09
CA PHE A 300 -24.67 13.55 0.85
C PHE A 300 -25.17 12.12 0.88
N PHE A 301 -26.34 11.90 0.29
CA PHE A 301 -26.84 10.59 -0.08
C PHE A 301 -26.10 10.05 -1.31
N ALA A 302 -25.64 8.81 -1.27
CA ALA A 302 -25.20 8.06 -2.45
C ALA A 302 -26.24 6.99 -2.81
N CYS A 303 -26.95 7.18 -3.93
CA CYS A 303 -27.82 6.14 -4.46
C CYS A 303 -26.96 4.99 -5.00
N CYS A 304 -27.01 3.83 -4.34
CA CYS A 304 -26.32 2.63 -4.79
C CYS A 304 -27.33 1.48 -4.94
N VAL A 305 -28.08 1.49 -6.04
CA VAL A 305 -29.30 0.69 -6.28
C VAL A 305 -29.17 -0.81 -5.98
N ARG A 306 -27.97 -1.40 -6.04
CA ARG A 306 -27.74 -2.84 -5.77
C ARG A 306 -27.30 -3.20 -4.35
N GLN A 307 -26.86 -2.23 -3.55
CA GLN A 307 -26.48 -2.53 -2.17
C GLN A 307 -27.64 -2.16 -1.26
N ARG A 308 -27.97 -3.04 -0.32
CA ARG A 308 -29.14 -2.99 0.59
C ARG A 308 -29.16 -1.74 1.47
N GLY A 309 -29.37 -0.56 0.90
CA GLY A 309 -29.35 0.70 1.62
C GLY A 309 -28.71 1.86 0.87
N THR A 310 -29.12 3.06 1.25
CA THR A 310 -28.49 4.29 0.79
C THR A 310 -27.25 4.56 1.66
N ARG A 311 -26.11 4.81 1.02
CA ARG A 311 -24.85 5.10 1.73
C ARG A 311 -24.77 6.59 2.00
N MET A 312 -24.46 6.96 3.25
CA MET A 312 -24.13 8.34 3.59
C MET A 312 -22.62 8.50 3.50
N LEU A 313 -22.18 9.44 2.66
CA LEU A 313 -20.76 9.69 2.41
C LEU A 313 -20.48 11.19 2.47
N MET A 314 -19.26 11.52 2.88
CA MET A 314 -18.67 12.85 2.73
C MET A 314 -18.36 13.13 1.25
N TYR A 315 -18.05 14.39 0.96
CA TYR A 315 -17.69 14.87 -0.38
C TYR A 315 -16.63 13.98 -1.07
N ASP A 316 -15.50 13.73 -0.42
CA ASP A 316 -14.41 12.89 -0.94
C ASP A 316 -14.85 11.44 -1.20
N GLY A 317 -15.67 10.90 -0.28
CA GLY A 317 -16.25 9.57 -0.33
C GLY A 317 -17.21 9.40 -1.52
N GLN A 318 -18.01 10.42 -1.83
CA GLN A 318 -18.92 10.42 -2.97
C GLN A 318 -18.18 10.43 -4.31
N VAL A 319 -17.17 11.28 -4.43
CA VAL A 319 -16.29 11.33 -5.61
C VAL A 319 -15.60 9.98 -5.80
N GLN A 320 -15.02 9.43 -4.73
CA GLN A 320 -14.37 8.12 -4.75
C GLN A 320 -15.34 7.00 -5.11
N HIS A 321 -16.57 7.03 -4.58
CA HIS A 321 -17.61 6.05 -4.87
C HIS A 321 -17.97 6.05 -6.35
N THR A 322 -18.16 7.23 -6.94
CA THR A 322 -18.43 7.37 -8.38
C THR A 322 -17.32 6.76 -9.21
N ILE A 323 -16.06 7.10 -8.93
CA ILE A 323 -14.90 6.52 -9.65
C ILE A 323 -14.88 4.99 -9.52
N LYS A 324 -15.12 4.45 -8.32
CA LYS A 324 -15.16 2.99 -8.08
C LYS A 324 -16.26 2.31 -8.90
N CYS A 325 -17.46 2.89 -8.93
CA CYS A 325 -18.60 2.34 -9.67
C CYS A 325 -18.37 2.33 -11.18
N THR A 326 -17.61 3.30 -11.70
CA THR A 326 -17.31 3.40 -13.14
C THR A 326 -16.14 2.50 -13.55
N ARG A 327 -15.08 2.41 -12.73
CA ARG A 327 -13.82 1.76 -13.13
C ARG A 327 -13.66 0.31 -12.70
N ILE A 328 -14.36 -0.15 -11.66
CA ILE A 328 -14.19 -1.53 -11.17
C ILE A 328 -15.13 -2.47 -11.91
N PRO A 329 -14.63 -3.47 -12.67
CA PRO A 329 -15.48 -4.47 -13.29
C PRO A 329 -16.36 -5.18 -12.24
N GLY A 330 -17.64 -5.33 -12.56
CA GLY A 330 -18.63 -5.96 -11.66
C GLY A 330 -19.41 -4.96 -10.80
N PHE A 331 -19.00 -3.70 -10.74
CA PHE A 331 -19.89 -2.63 -10.28
C PHE A 331 -20.82 -2.21 -11.42
N VAL A 332 -22.09 -1.98 -11.09
CA VAL A 332 -23.06 -1.46 -12.06
C VAL A 332 -22.79 0.03 -12.21
N PRO A 333 -22.50 0.52 -13.42
CA PRO A 333 -22.43 1.96 -13.67
C PRO A 333 -23.78 2.59 -13.31
N HIS A 334 -23.77 3.69 -12.56
CA HIS A 334 -24.98 4.48 -12.36
C HIS A 334 -25.27 5.23 -13.65
N ALA A 335 -26.49 5.12 -14.20
CA ALA A 335 -26.88 5.87 -15.40
C ALA A 335 -26.81 7.39 -15.16
N ALA A 336 -27.16 7.81 -13.94
CA ALA A 336 -26.78 9.09 -13.36
C ALA A 336 -26.74 8.90 -11.83
N PRO A 337 -25.66 9.30 -11.15
CA PRO A 337 -25.66 9.33 -9.70
C PRO A 337 -26.72 10.33 -9.20
N ALA A 338 -27.69 9.82 -8.43
CA ALA A 338 -28.64 10.66 -7.71
C ALA A 338 -28.03 10.99 -6.34
N TRP A 339 -27.59 12.24 -6.18
CA TRP A 339 -27.16 12.78 -4.91
C TRP A 339 -28.23 13.72 -4.37
N ALA A 340 -28.35 13.75 -3.05
CA ALA A 340 -29.16 14.72 -2.33
C ALA A 340 -28.37 15.18 -1.10
N LEU A 341 -28.63 16.40 -0.67
CA LEU A 341 -28.08 16.93 0.57
C LEU A 341 -28.90 16.41 1.76
N LEU A 342 -28.22 16.01 2.84
CA LEU A 342 -28.89 15.67 4.09
C LEU A 342 -29.38 16.95 4.78
N THR A 343 -30.57 16.86 5.39
CA THR A 343 -31.03 17.86 6.35
C THR A 343 -30.17 17.83 7.60
N ASP A 344 -30.18 18.91 8.39
CA ASP A 344 -29.40 18.97 9.65
C ASP A 344 -29.74 17.82 10.60
N ALA A 345 -31.02 17.42 10.68
CA ALA A 345 -31.45 16.26 11.45
C ALA A 345 -30.88 14.94 10.92
N GLY A 346 -30.75 14.80 9.59
CA GLY A 346 -30.13 13.65 8.94
C GLY A 346 -28.62 13.60 9.16
N VAL A 347 -27.94 14.75 9.10
CA VAL A 347 -26.51 14.86 9.44
C VAL A 347 -26.27 14.42 10.88
N GLU A 348 -27.08 14.89 11.83
CA GLU A 348 -26.95 14.52 13.24
C GLU A 348 -27.23 13.03 13.49
N ASP A 349 -28.22 12.44 12.79
CA ASP A 349 -28.46 10.99 12.87
C ASP A 349 -27.28 10.17 12.31
N VAL A 350 -26.68 10.62 11.21
CA VAL A 350 -25.47 10.01 10.64
C VAL A 350 -24.32 10.10 11.64
N ARG A 351 -24.02 11.28 12.19
CA ARG A 351 -22.97 11.49 13.20
C ARG A 351 -23.10 10.52 14.37
N ARG A 352 -24.32 10.36 14.90
CA ARG A 352 -24.59 9.45 16.02
C ARG A 352 -24.29 7.98 15.70
N ARG A 353 -24.42 7.57 14.44
CA ARG A 353 -24.20 6.19 13.99
C ARG A 353 -22.80 5.95 13.44
N GLU A 354 -22.09 7.02 13.07
CA GLU A 354 -20.73 6.92 12.58
C GLU A 354 -19.82 6.35 13.65
N GLN A 355 -19.02 5.37 13.27
CA GLN A 355 -17.94 4.89 14.11
C GLN A 355 -16.83 5.95 14.12
N PRO A 356 -16.02 6.00 15.20
CA PRO A 356 -14.82 6.83 15.22
C PRO A 356 -13.98 6.61 13.97
N ASP A 357 -13.42 7.69 13.43
CA ASP A 357 -12.61 7.61 12.23
C ASP A 357 -11.44 6.63 12.45
N PRO A 358 -11.31 5.55 11.66
CA PRO A 358 -10.20 4.62 11.79
C PRO A 358 -8.83 5.29 11.70
N VAL A 359 -8.75 6.46 11.04
CA VAL A 359 -7.52 7.25 10.93
C VAL A 359 -6.96 7.64 12.30
N GLN A 360 -7.78 7.73 13.35
CA GLN A 360 -7.30 8.03 14.71
C GLN A 360 -6.28 7.00 15.23
N PHE A 361 -6.36 5.75 14.75
CA PHE A 361 -5.47 4.66 15.13
C PHE A 361 -4.32 4.45 14.14
N ASP A 362 -4.28 5.23 13.07
CA ASP A 362 -3.24 5.12 12.05
C ASP A 362 -1.94 5.77 12.54
N THR A 363 -0.79 5.20 12.19
CA THR A 363 0.54 5.71 12.56
C THR A 363 1.02 6.79 11.59
N THR A 364 0.11 7.67 11.19
CA THR A 364 0.33 8.65 10.11
C THR A 364 0.18 10.09 10.59
N TRP A 365 0.05 10.29 11.90
CA TRP A 365 -0.02 11.61 12.52
C TRP A 365 1.35 12.15 12.89
N MET A 366 1.44 13.47 12.96
CA MET A 366 2.69 14.18 13.25
C MET A 366 2.42 15.53 13.93
N CYS A 367 3.41 15.97 14.71
CA CYS A 367 3.48 17.34 15.22
C CYS A 367 3.85 18.31 14.10
N ILE A 368 3.23 19.49 14.06
CA ILE A 368 3.53 20.57 13.10
C ILE A 368 4.62 21.52 13.65
N ILE A 369 4.87 21.49 14.96
CA ILE A 369 5.73 22.46 15.64
C ILE A 369 7.20 22.01 15.62
N CYS A 370 7.47 20.71 15.53
CA CYS A 370 8.83 20.16 15.59
C CYS A 370 9.12 19.15 14.48
N THR A 371 10.38 18.72 14.40
CA THR A 371 10.88 17.76 13.41
C THR A 371 10.85 16.30 13.87
N GLY A 372 10.42 16.04 15.12
CA GLY A 372 10.51 14.72 15.76
C GLY A 372 9.76 13.62 15.02
N HIS A 373 8.69 13.96 14.30
CA HIS A 373 7.81 13.00 13.60
C HIS A 373 8.00 12.96 12.07
N TYR A 374 9.15 13.44 11.55
CA TYR A 374 9.42 13.42 10.10
C TYR A 374 9.53 12.00 9.53
N GLU A 375 10.32 11.14 10.18
CA GLU A 375 10.52 9.74 9.79
C GLU A 375 9.60 8.80 10.56
N GLU A 376 9.43 9.04 11.86
CA GLU A 376 8.64 8.22 12.78
C GLU A 376 7.33 8.93 13.12
N ARG A 377 6.37 8.77 12.23
CA ARG A 377 4.98 9.19 12.46
C ARG A 377 4.35 8.32 13.54
N VAL A 378 3.37 8.88 14.22
CA VAL A 378 2.77 8.27 15.40
C VAL A 378 1.25 8.21 15.28
N GLN A 379 0.57 7.62 16.26
CA GLN A 379 -0.88 7.65 16.32
C GLN A 379 -1.38 9.04 16.74
N LEU A 380 -2.67 9.31 16.54
CA LEU A 380 -3.27 10.61 16.89
C LEU A 380 -3.04 10.94 18.37
N TYR A 381 -3.30 9.97 19.26
CA TYR A 381 -3.13 10.14 20.70
C TYR A 381 -1.69 10.54 21.06
N ASP A 382 -0.70 9.88 20.47
CA ASP A 382 0.72 10.15 20.71
C ASP A 382 1.14 11.52 20.17
N ALA A 383 0.62 11.93 19.00
CA ALA A 383 0.88 13.27 18.46
C ALA A 383 0.31 14.37 19.37
N ILE A 384 -0.91 14.18 19.89
CA ILE A 384 -1.54 15.12 20.83
C ILE A 384 -0.76 15.15 22.15
N ALA A 385 -0.38 13.99 22.70
CA ALA A 385 0.42 13.89 23.91
C ALA A 385 1.77 14.57 23.73
N HIS A 386 2.46 14.32 22.62
CA HIS A 386 3.71 14.99 22.28
C HIS A 386 3.56 16.52 22.27
N VAL A 387 2.52 17.05 21.63
CA VAL A 387 2.28 18.50 21.61
C VAL A 387 2.06 19.06 23.02
N ARG A 388 1.34 18.34 23.88
CA ARG A 388 1.13 18.76 25.27
C ARG A 388 2.43 18.76 26.07
N ASP A 389 3.17 17.65 26.00
CA ASP A 389 4.29 17.39 26.90
C ASP A 389 5.57 18.14 26.45
N VAL A 390 5.80 18.22 25.14
CA VAL A 390 7.03 18.83 24.58
C VAL A 390 6.85 20.32 24.30
N HIS A 391 5.65 20.75 23.89
CA HIS A 391 5.39 22.15 23.53
C HIS A 391 4.54 22.90 24.56
N GLY A 392 4.04 22.24 25.61
CA GLY A 392 3.30 22.90 26.70
C GLY A 392 1.89 23.39 26.30
N ILE A 393 1.37 22.94 25.16
CA ILE A 393 0.07 23.40 24.64
C ILE A 393 -1.04 22.53 25.21
N ARG A 394 -1.84 23.09 26.12
CA ARG A 394 -2.89 22.36 26.87
C ARG A 394 -3.99 21.80 25.98
N SER A 395 -4.41 22.58 24.99
CA SER A 395 -5.46 22.21 24.02
C SER A 395 -4.87 22.21 22.60
N PRO A 396 -4.19 21.13 22.19
CA PRO A 396 -3.71 21.01 20.82
C PRO A 396 -4.87 21.10 19.82
N GLU A 397 -4.59 21.69 18.65
CA GLU A 397 -5.58 21.94 17.59
C GLU A 397 -5.05 21.30 16.31
N GLU A 398 -5.92 20.56 15.61
CA GLU A 398 -5.57 19.93 14.34
C GLU A 398 -5.32 20.99 13.27
N GLY A 399 -4.31 20.79 12.43
CA GLY A 399 -3.89 21.74 11.40
C GLY A 399 -3.05 22.92 11.91
N LEU A 400 -3.02 23.18 13.22
CA LEU A 400 -2.13 24.17 13.83
C LEU A 400 -0.98 23.53 14.59
N HIS A 401 -1.29 22.56 15.46
CA HIS A 401 -0.32 21.95 16.36
C HIS A 401 0.07 20.53 15.95
N TYR A 402 -0.88 19.76 15.41
CA TYR A 402 -0.66 18.42 14.86
C TYR A 402 -1.48 18.24 13.57
N MET A 403 -1.10 17.28 12.72
CA MET A 403 -1.88 16.93 11.52
C MET A 403 -1.71 15.47 11.13
N HIS A 404 -2.70 14.95 10.43
CA HIS A 404 -2.57 13.73 9.66
C HIS A 404 -1.71 14.00 8.42
N PHE A 405 -0.67 13.19 8.17
CA PHE A 405 0.24 13.37 7.04
C PHE A 405 -0.51 13.18 5.69
N PRO A 406 -0.65 14.23 4.86
CA PRO A 406 -1.33 14.12 3.57
C PRO A 406 -0.65 13.08 2.68
N GLY A 407 -1.45 12.29 1.95
CA GLY A 407 -0.93 11.26 1.04
C GLY A 407 -0.42 9.99 1.72
N ALA A 408 -0.43 9.92 3.05
CA ALA A 408 -0.28 8.63 3.74
C ALA A 408 -1.43 7.70 3.33
N GLU A 409 -1.12 6.42 3.16
CA GLU A 409 -2.12 5.43 2.79
C GLU A 409 -3.12 5.27 3.93
N ARG A 410 -4.32 5.85 3.81
CA ARG A 410 -5.42 5.52 4.72
C ARG A 410 -5.70 4.03 4.59
N THR A 411 -5.31 3.29 5.62
CA THR A 411 -5.47 1.83 5.68
C THR A 411 -6.95 1.44 5.63
N TYR A 412 -7.80 2.29 6.20
CA TYR A 412 -9.24 2.08 6.27
C TYR A 412 -9.99 3.37 5.92
N THR A 413 -11.02 3.24 5.08
CA THR A 413 -12.04 4.29 4.94
C THR A 413 -13.01 4.19 6.10
N ARG A 414 -13.53 5.34 6.55
CA ARG A 414 -14.72 5.35 7.41
C ARG A 414 -15.78 4.43 6.83
N VAL A 415 -16.36 3.57 7.68
CA VAL A 415 -17.46 2.70 7.25
C VAL A 415 -18.66 3.62 7.02
N PRO A 416 -19.19 3.70 5.80
CA PRO A 416 -20.35 4.56 5.54
C PRO A 416 -21.54 4.09 6.36
N VAL A 417 -22.28 5.04 6.93
CA VAL A 417 -23.58 4.73 7.54
C VAL A 417 -24.52 4.29 6.42
N LEU A 418 -25.06 3.07 6.58
CA LEU A 418 -26.07 2.52 5.70
C LEU A 418 -27.43 2.88 6.28
N LEU A 419 -28.22 3.65 5.53
CA LEU A 419 -29.64 3.78 5.78
C LEU A 419 -30.31 2.51 5.24
N SER A 420 -30.83 1.66 6.13
CA SER A 420 -31.52 0.44 5.70
C SER A 420 -32.74 0.83 4.84
N GLN A 421 -32.94 0.12 3.73
CA GLN A 421 -34.13 0.27 2.90
C GLN A 421 -35.41 -0.22 3.63
N GLU A 422 -35.26 -1.01 4.68
CA GLU A 422 -36.36 -1.66 5.40
C GLU A 422 -36.51 -1.09 6.81
N GLY A 423 -37.13 0.09 6.92
CA GLY A 423 -37.84 0.50 8.13
C GLY A 423 -37.07 0.53 9.46
N ASP A 424 -35.73 0.48 9.45
CA ASP A 424 -34.87 0.54 10.65
C ASP A 424 -34.19 1.92 10.82
N VAL A 425 -34.28 2.81 9.83
CA VAL A 425 -33.85 4.20 9.97
C VAL A 425 -34.92 5.02 10.67
N ALA A 426 -34.54 5.72 11.73
CA ALA A 426 -35.43 6.60 12.48
C ALA A 426 -35.85 7.85 11.69
N GLU A 427 -36.77 7.69 10.74
CA GLU A 427 -37.29 8.77 9.87
C GLU A 427 -38.74 9.15 10.18
N TYR A 428 -39.41 8.40 11.04
CA TYR A 428 -40.84 8.56 11.25
C TYR A 428 -41.13 9.14 12.62
N ARG A 429 -42.01 10.13 12.66
CA ARG A 429 -42.50 10.72 13.91
C ARG A 429 -43.95 10.29 14.11
N CYS A 430 -44.28 9.95 15.35
CA CYS A 430 -45.68 9.77 15.71
C CYS A 430 -46.33 11.15 15.87
N ASN A 431 -47.35 11.44 15.06
CA ASN A 431 -48.04 12.74 15.07
C ASN A 431 -48.81 13.00 16.37
N ARG A 432 -49.15 11.95 17.12
CA ARG A 432 -49.82 12.04 18.43
C ARG A 432 -48.87 12.38 19.59
N CYS A 433 -47.55 12.33 19.38
CA CYS A 433 -46.58 12.71 20.39
C CYS A 433 -46.06 14.14 20.12
N PRO A 434 -46.42 15.15 20.95
CA PRO A 434 -46.03 16.55 20.71
C PRO A 434 -44.50 16.75 20.69
N GLN A 435 -43.75 15.87 21.35
CA GLN A 435 -42.28 15.82 21.33
C GLN A 435 -41.74 14.46 20.83
N GLY A 436 -42.43 13.80 19.90
CA GLY A 436 -42.06 12.45 19.45
C GLY A 436 -40.61 12.36 19.00
N LYS A 437 -39.82 11.46 19.59
CA LYS A 437 -38.52 11.06 19.04
C LYS A 437 -38.74 10.46 17.65
N LEU A 438 -37.80 10.68 16.74
CA LEU A 438 -37.79 9.96 15.48
C LEU A 438 -37.63 8.46 15.74
N ARG A 439 -38.37 7.65 15.00
CA ARG A 439 -38.44 6.20 15.14
C ARG A 439 -38.35 5.57 13.78
N SER A 440 -37.79 4.38 13.74
CA SER A 440 -37.81 3.59 12.52
C SER A 440 -39.23 3.17 12.17
N LEU A 441 -39.57 2.82 10.93
CA LEU A 441 -40.94 2.41 10.63
C LEU A 441 -41.40 1.27 11.55
N ARG A 442 -40.50 0.30 11.82
CA ARG A 442 -40.72 -0.77 12.79
C ARG A 442 -40.79 -0.25 14.24
N GLY A 443 -39.94 0.70 14.61
CA GLY A 443 -39.93 1.33 15.93
C GLY A 443 -41.15 2.23 16.19
N LEU A 444 -41.69 2.84 15.13
CA LEU A 444 -42.90 3.63 15.12
C LEU A 444 -44.10 2.72 15.27
N GLY A 445 -44.15 1.62 14.50
CA GLY A 445 -45.16 0.59 14.66
C GLY A 445 -45.24 0.10 16.10
N ARG A 446 -44.10 -0.30 16.71
CA ARG A 446 -44.04 -0.66 18.13
C ARG A 446 -44.53 0.46 19.05
N HIS A 447 -44.03 1.68 18.87
CA HIS A 447 -44.45 2.81 19.69
C HIS A 447 -45.95 3.11 19.62
N VAL A 448 -46.53 3.02 18.42
CA VAL A 448 -47.96 3.27 18.23
C VAL A 448 -48.76 2.18 18.92
N THR A 449 -48.39 0.91 18.74
CA THR A 449 -49.04 -0.22 19.41
C THR A 449 -48.94 -0.14 20.93
N ASP A 450 -47.76 0.19 21.47
CA ASP A 450 -47.52 0.23 22.92
C ASP A 450 -48.26 1.40 23.61
N LYS A 451 -48.37 2.55 22.92
CA LYS A 451 -48.89 3.79 23.51
C LYS A 451 -50.35 4.07 23.18
N TYR A 452 -50.85 3.59 22.05
CA TYR A 452 -52.22 3.81 21.60
C TYR A 452 -52.90 2.47 21.36
N THR A 453 -53.77 2.08 22.28
CA THR A 453 -54.41 0.75 22.35
C THR A 453 -55.35 0.40 21.19
N ARG A 454 -55.57 1.28 20.19
CA ARG A 454 -56.38 1.00 18.98
C ARG A 454 -55.90 1.80 17.76
N CYS A 455 -55.68 1.10 16.64
CA CYS A 455 -55.30 1.67 15.34
C CYS A 455 -56.54 1.93 14.47
N GLY A 456 -56.81 3.19 14.14
CA GLY A 456 -57.77 3.60 13.12
C GLY A 456 -57.17 4.70 12.25
N GLY A 457 -56.54 4.32 11.14
CA GLY A 457 -55.96 5.24 10.13
C GLY A 457 -54.43 5.40 10.17
N PRO A 458 -53.81 5.93 9.08
CA PRO A 458 -52.37 6.22 9.05
C PRO A 458 -52.07 7.51 9.83
N GLU A 459 -51.67 7.37 11.10
CA GLU A 459 -51.49 8.48 12.05
C GLU A 459 -50.02 8.89 12.28
N TRP A 460 -49.21 8.78 11.23
CA TRP A 460 -47.79 9.07 11.27
C TRP A 460 -47.35 9.86 10.04
N GLY A 461 -46.42 10.80 10.25
CA GLY A 461 -45.74 11.51 9.17
C GLY A 461 -44.33 10.96 9.01
N ARG A 462 -43.93 10.70 7.76
CA ARG A 462 -42.50 10.64 7.45
C ARG A 462 -41.96 12.06 7.65
N LEU A 463 -40.81 12.19 8.31
CA LEU A 463 -40.17 13.50 8.37
C LEU A 463 -39.93 13.94 6.93
N ASP A 464 -40.45 15.10 6.57
CA ASP A 464 -40.22 15.66 5.25
C ASP A 464 -38.73 15.99 5.15
N THR A 465 -37.93 15.08 4.59
CA THR A 465 -36.48 15.24 4.50
C THR A 465 -36.09 16.26 3.44
N GLY A 466 -37.03 17.09 2.95
CA GLY A 466 -36.79 18.05 1.88
C GLY A 466 -36.31 17.39 0.58
N GLY A 467 -36.46 16.07 0.46
CA GLY A 467 -36.17 15.37 -0.76
C GLY A 467 -37.25 15.78 -1.74
N ALA A 468 -36.85 16.39 -2.86
CA ALA A 468 -37.60 16.24 -4.10
C ALA A 468 -38.11 14.80 -4.15
N ASP A 469 -39.39 14.60 -4.50
CA ASP A 469 -39.92 13.28 -4.82
C ASP A 469 -38.91 12.61 -5.76
N ILE A 470 -37.99 11.80 -5.22
CA ILE A 470 -37.17 10.88 -5.99
C ILE A 470 -38.18 9.79 -6.30
N ALA A 471 -39.11 10.13 -7.20
CA ALA A 471 -40.11 9.26 -7.73
C ALA A 471 -39.34 8.03 -8.19
N HIS A 472 -39.64 6.93 -7.53
CA HIS A 472 -39.07 5.64 -7.84
C HIS A 472 -39.59 5.25 -9.23
N HIS A 473 -39.00 5.80 -10.29
CA HIS A 473 -39.27 5.42 -11.68
C HIS A 473 -38.62 4.06 -11.99
N ALA A 474 -38.88 3.09 -11.13
CA ALA A 474 -38.99 1.71 -11.58
C ALA A 474 -40.33 1.64 -12.33
N ARG A 475 -40.29 1.46 -13.65
CA ARG A 475 -41.50 1.27 -14.46
C ARG A 475 -42.23 0.02 -13.97
N CYS A 476 -43.25 0.20 -13.13
CA CYS A 476 -44.31 -0.79 -12.96
C CYS A 476 -45.30 -0.57 -14.10
N SER A 477 -45.20 -1.39 -15.14
CA SER A 477 -46.27 -1.53 -16.12
C SER A 477 -47.54 -1.98 -15.39
N ARG A 478 -48.58 -1.14 -15.38
CA ARG A 478 -49.93 -1.53 -14.94
C ARG A 478 -50.47 -2.57 -15.91
N VAL A 479 -50.75 -3.77 -15.41
CA VAL A 479 -51.74 -4.66 -16.02
C VAL A 479 -52.96 -4.62 -15.11
N THR A 480 -54.02 -3.97 -15.57
CA THR A 480 -55.34 -3.99 -14.93
C THR A 480 -56.02 -5.32 -15.23
N GLY A 481 -56.43 -6.04 -14.19
CA GLY A 481 -57.25 -7.24 -14.32
C GLY A 481 -57.65 -7.85 -12.98
N LEU A 482 -58.87 -7.52 -12.54
CA LEU A 482 -59.78 -8.29 -11.68
C LEU A 482 -59.36 -8.65 -10.24
N GLY A 483 -60.02 -7.96 -9.29
CA GLY A 483 -60.87 -8.59 -8.27
C GLY A 483 -60.24 -9.44 -7.15
N ALA A 484 -60.39 -8.94 -5.92
CA ALA A 484 -60.28 -9.61 -4.61
C ALA A 484 -58.88 -9.68 -3.95
N GLU A 485 -58.82 -8.99 -2.81
CA GLU A 485 -57.74 -9.00 -1.83
C GLU A 485 -57.71 -10.31 -1.04
N ILE A 486 -56.65 -11.12 -1.21
CA ILE A 486 -56.09 -11.99 -0.16
C ILE A 486 -54.56 -11.98 -0.33
N LEU A 487 -53.87 -11.36 0.62
CA LEU A 487 -52.41 -11.33 0.70
C LEU A 487 -51.91 -12.64 1.33
N LEU A 488 -51.70 -13.67 0.51
CA LEU A 488 -50.88 -14.83 0.85
C LEU A 488 -49.52 -14.66 0.15
N CYS A 489 -48.49 -14.31 0.92
CA CYS A 489 -47.12 -14.29 0.44
C CYS A 489 -46.62 -15.73 0.23
N ASN A 490 -46.58 -16.17 -1.02
CA ASN A 490 -45.80 -17.36 -1.42
C ASN A 490 -44.31 -17.01 -1.41
N PHE A 491 -43.57 -17.60 -0.48
CA PHE A 491 -42.11 -17.66 -0.50
C PHE A 491 -41.66 -18.85 -1.34
N THR A 492 -41.03 -18.61 -2.48
CA THR A 492 -40.30 -19.66 -3.23
C THR A 492 -38.80 -19.33 -3.33
N SER A 493 -38.02 -20.22 -2.71
CA SER A 493 -36.57 -20.44 -2.82
C SER A 493 -35.60 -19.38 -2.27
N LEU A 494 -35.32 -19.51 -0.98
CA LEU A 494 -34.08 -19.06 -0.35
C LEU A 494 -32.98 -20.11 -0.59
N GLY A 495 -32.08 -19.84 -1.54
CA GLY A 495 -30.78 -20.51 -1.64
C GLY A 495 -29.71 -19.67 -0.95
N GLY A 496 -29.59 -19.77 0.37
CA GLY A 496 -28.61 -19.03 1.15
C GLY A 496 -28.01 -19.88 2.26
N TYR A 497 -26.71 -20.18 2.14
CA TYR A 497 -25.92 -20.83 3.18
C TYR A 497 -25.83 -19.92 4.41
N LEU A 498 -26.42 -20.36 5.52
CA LEU A 498 -26.19 -19.82 6.86
C LEU A 498 -24.98 -20.53 7.48
N ASN A 499 -23.92 -19.78 7.77
CA ASN A 499 -22.89 -20.20 8.72
C ASN A 499 -23.43 -19.93 10.12
N LEU A 500 -23.84 -21.00 10.80
CA LEU A 500 -24.18 -21.00 12.22
C LEU A 500 -22.89 -21.15 13.03
N TRP A 501 -22.46 -20.10 13.72
CA TRP A 501 -21.55 -20.24 14.86
C TRP A 501 -21.94 -19.25 15.96
N ARG A 502 -21.97 -19.78 17.19
CA ARG A 502 -22.14 -19.16 18.52
C ARG A 502 -23.55 -18.96 19.05
N TRP A 503 -24.00 -19.97 19.79
CA TRP A 503 -24.40 -19.84 21.20
C TRP A 503 -23.75 -20.99 21.96
N LEU A 504 -22.91 -20.69 22.94
CA LEU A 504 -22.59 -21.53 24.10
C LEU A 504 -21.79 -20.65 25.07
N ASP A 505 -22.44 -20.30 26.18
CA ASP A 505 -21.83 -19.71 27.36
C ASP A 505 -20.92 -20.74 28.04
N LEU A 506 -19.65 -20.39 28.24
CA LEU A 506 -18.76 -21.03 29.21
C LEU A 506 -17.83 -19.96 29.83
N PRO A 507 -17.40 -20.15 31.09
CA PRO A 507 -17.06 -19.07 32.01
C PRO A 507 -15.65 -18.52 31.79
N GLU A 508 -15.50 -17.27 32.23
CA GLU A 508 -14.24 -16.55 32.37
C GLU A 508 -13.22 -17.34 33.20
N ASN A 509 -12.00 -17.42 32.65
CA ASN A 509 -10.70 -17.72 33.26
C ASN A 509 -9.98 -18.88 32.56
N LEU A 510 -9.13 -18.53 31.58
CA LEU A 510 -7.91 -19.26 31.25
C LEU A 510 -7.05 -18.39 30.32
N GLU A 511 -5.97 -17.83 30.86
CA GLU A 511 -4.91 -17.20 30.10
C GLU A 511 -4.25 -18.23 29.15
N THR A 512 -4.15 -17.90 27.85
CA THR A 512 -3.30 -18.64 26.91
C THR A 512 -2.53 -17.69 26.00
N PRO A 513 -1.28 -18.06 25.61
CA PRO A 513 -0.33 -17.15 24.99
C PRO A 513 -0.53 -17.00 23.48
N TYR A 514 -0.16 -15.82 23.02
CA TYR A 514 -0.17 -15.31 21.64
C TYR A 514 0.44 -16.28 20.60
N ILE A 515 -0.38 -16.77 19.66
CA ILE A 515 0.09 -17.45 18.42
C ILE A 515 -0.31 -16.60 17.21
N LYS A 516 0.69 -16.15 16.44
CA LYS A 516 0.52 -15.43 15.16
C LYS A 516 -0.16 -16.33 14.10
N PRO A 517 -1.11 -15.83 13.29
CA PRO A 517 -1.71 -16.62 12.22
C PRO A 517 -0.75 -16.74 11.03
N GLN A 518 -0.46 -17.97 10.62
CA GLN A 518 0.16 -18.25 9.32
C GLN A 518 -0.91 -18.25 8.22
N ARG A 519 -0.53 -17.66 7.08
CA ARG A 519 -1.34 -17.46 5.87
C ARG A 519 -1.88 -18.79 5.32
N GLY A 520 -3.20 -18.96 5.29
CA GLY A 520 -3.89 -20.04 4.57
C GLY A 520 -3.98 -19.75 3.07
N LEU A 521 -3.76 -20.79 2.25
CA LEU A 521 -4.08 -20.79 0.83
C LEU A 521 -5.60 -20.70 0.62
N LEU A 522 -6.06 -19.76 -0.19
CA LEU A 522 -7.43 -19.72 -0.72
C LEU A 522 -7.51 -20.59 -1.99
N LEU A 523 -8.23 -21.70 -1.91
CA LEU A 523 -8.66 -22.47 -3.08
C LEU A 523 -9.98 -21.85 -3.60
N ASN A 524 -9.99 -21.43 -4.86
CA ASN A 524 -11.17 -20.90 -5.52
C ASN A 524 -11.96 -22.03 -6.19
N LYS A 525 -13.26 -22.09 -5.86
CA LYS A 525 -14.35 -22.88 -6.48
C LYS A 525 -14.39 -24.38 -6.15
N VAL A 526 -15.43 -24.77 -5.41
CA VAL A 526 -15.93 -26.14 -5.27
C VAL A 526 -17.36 -26.13 -5.81
N SER A 527 -17.66 -27.00 -6.77
CA SER A 527 -19.02 -27.23 -7.27
C SER A 527 -19.51 -28.56 -6.68
N ILE A 528 -20.65 -28.55 -5.98
CA ILE A 528 -21.27 -29.77 -5.44
C ILE A 528 -22.52 -30.05 -6.29
N GLY A 529 -22.53 -31.18 -6.99
CA GLY A 529 -23.72 -31.75 -7.62
C GLY A 529 -24.52 -32.58 -6.60
N THR A 530 -25.84 -32.67 -6.80
CA THR A 530 -26.79 -33.38 -5.93
C THR A 530 -26.54 -34.90 -5.87
N PRO A 531 -26.94 -35.58 -4.78
CA PRO A 531 -26.37 -36.88 -4.43
C PRO A 531 -27.20 -38.05 -4.97
N THR A 532 -26.53 -39.00 -5.60
CA THR A 532 -26.88 -40.42 -5.48
C THR A 532 -25.59 -41.22 -5.41
N THR A 533 -25.41 -41.88 -4.27
CA THR A 533 -24.46 -42.97 -3.96
C THR A 533 -22.95 -42.68 -4.03
N THR A 534 -22.35 -42.76 -2.84
CA THR A 534 -21.02 -43.28 -2.44
C THR A 534 -19.80 -42.96 -3.32
N GLU A 535 -18.79 -42.35 -2.66
CA GLU A 535 -17.47 -41.90 -3.13
C GLU A 535 -17.37 -40.46 -3.65
N ILE A 536 -16.72 -39.60 -2.84
CA ILE A 536 -16.22 -38.29 -3.26
C ILE A 536 -14.75 -38.48 -3.64
N VAL A 537 -14.46 -38.52 -4.94
CA VAL A 537 -13.10 -38.44 -5.48
C VAL A 537 -12.79 -36.97 -5.78
N ILE A 538 -11.77 -36.40 -5.12
CA ILE A 538 -11.27 -35.05 -5.41
C ILE A 538 -10.17 -35.16 -6.47
N THR A 539 -10.50 -34.87 -7.73
CA THR A 539 -9.54 -34.68 -8.82
C THR A 539 -9.39 -33.20 -9.16
N GLY A 540 -8.18 -32.66 -9.00
CA GLY A 540 -7.83 -31.31 -9.42
C GLY A 540 -7.36 -31.28 -10.87
N HIS A 541 -8.11 -30.64 -11.77
CA HIS A 541 -7.68 -30.37 -13.14
C HIS A 541 -7.08 -28.96 -13.26
N LEU A 542 -5.83 -28.88 -13.71
CA LEU A 542 -5.19 -27.65 -14.14
C LEU A 542 -5.53 -27.41 -15.62
N VAL A 543 -6.47 -26.52 -15.91
CA VAL A 543 -6.77 -26.10 -17.28
C VAL A 543 -5.86 -24.92 -17.64
N ILE A 544 -4.85 -25.16 -18.49
CA ILE A 544 -4.07 -24.10 -19.12
C ILE A 544 -4.68 -23.86 -20.50
N GLY A 545 -5.52 -22.83 -20.60
CA GLY A 545 -6.02 -22.34 -21.89
C GLY A 545 -4.92 -21.60 -22.66
N ARG A 546 -4.58 -22.09 -23.85
CA ARG A 546 -3.77 -21.36 -24.84
C ARG A 546 -4.71 -20.50 -25.69
N THR A 547 -4.58 -19.18 -25.62
CA THR A 547 -5.00 -18.29 -26.71
C THR A 547 -3.79 -18.00 -27.59
N LEU A 548 -3.87 -18.45 -28.84
CA LEU A 548 -2.96 -18.08 -29.93
C LEU A 548 -3.38 -16.71 -30.47
N GLY A 549 -2.45 -15.78 -30.52
CA GLY A 549 -2.61 -14.47 -31.13
C GLY A 549 -1.25 -13.79 -31.19
N ALA A 550 -0.59 -13.91 -32.33
CA ALA A 550 0.77 -13.43 -32.58
C ALA A 550 0.84 -11.91 -32.67
N VAL A 551 1.95 -11.33 -32.17
CA VAL A 551 2.89 -10.40 -32.86
C VAL A 551 3.91 -9.92 -31.80
N ARG A 552 5.21 -10.09 -32.10
CA ARG A 552 6.36 -9.58 -31.31
C ARG A 552 6.67 -8.12 -31.71
N PRO A 553 7.41 -7.33 -30.88
CA PRO A 553 8.88 -7.42 -30.93
C PRO A 553 9.54 -7.67 -29.57
N SER A 554 10.79 -8.11 -29.69
CA SER A 554 11.74 -8.66 -28.73
C SER A 554 12.37 -7.65 -27.75
N TYR A 555 12.41 -8.00 -26.47
CA TYR A 555 13.50 -7.64 -25.54
C TYR A 555 13.71 -8.71 -24.46
N GLY A 556 14.98 -9.08 -24.24
CA GLY A 556 15.54 -9.51 -22.95
C GLY A 556 15.14 -10.87 -22.37
N THR A 557 15.99 -11.88 -22.55
CA THR A 557 15.91 -13.18 -21.88
C THR A 557 16.12 -13.04 -20.37
N VAL A 558 15.06 -13.14 -19.56
CA VAL A 558 15.14 -13.32 -18.10
C VAL A 558 15.23 -14.83 -17.81
N ALA A 559 16.32 -15.25 -17.18
CA ALA A 559 16.53 -16.63 -16.76
C ALA A 559 15.57 -17.00 -15.61
N TYR A 560 14.60 -17.88 -15.87
CA TYR A 560 13.76 -18.49 -14.84
C TYR A 560 14.52 -19.61 -14.12
N ARG A 561 14.73 -19.46 -12.82
CA ARG A 561 15.17 -20.57 -11.94
C ARG A 561 13.98 -21.47 -11.65
N ALA A 562 14.06 -22.74 -12.07
CA ALA A 562 13.13 -23.78 -11.65
C ALA A 562 13.34 -24.10 -10.15
N PHE A 563 12.28 -23.98 -9.35
CA PHE A 563 12.23 -24.52 -7.99
C PHE A 563 11.76 -25.98 -8.05
N LYS A 564 12.64 -26.90 -7.63
CA LYS A 564 12.29 -28.31 -7.40
C LYS A 564 11.98 -28.48 -5.92
N ILE A 565 10.69 -28.42 -5.54
CA ILE A 565 10.24 -28.76 -4.19
C ILE A 565 10.18 -30.28 -4.09
N THR A 566 11.00 -30.86 -3.20
CA THR A 566 10.96 -32.30 -2.90
C THR A 566 10.19 -32.46 -1.59
N CYS A 567 8.94 -32.92 -1.66
CA CYS A 567 8.14 -33.26 -0.49
C CYS A 567 8.61 -34.59 0.11
N ARG A 568 9.41 -34.53 1.18
CA ARG A 568 9.67 -35.65 2.10
C ARG A 568 9.51 -35.16 3.53
N ARG A 569 8.28 -35.18 4.03
CA ARG A 569 7.90 -35.23 5.46
C ARG A 569 6.39 -35.05 5.57
N LEU A 570 5.64 -36.14 5.43
CA LEU A 570 4.24 -36.30 5.84
C LEU A 570 3.91 -37.80 5.84
N TYR A 571 4.63 -38.56 6.67
CA TYR A 571 4.38 -40.00 6.87
C TYR A 571 4.72 -40.44 8.31
N GLY A 572 4.42 -39.59 9.29
CA GLY A 572 4.80 -39.86 10.69
C GLY A 572 3.82 -39.42 11.76
N LEU A 573 2.59 -39.02 11.44
CA LEU A 573 1.63 -38.50 12.42
C LEU A 573 0.18 -38.97 12.15
N VAL A 574 0.01 -40.25 11.80
CA VAL A 574 -1.28 -40.96 11.88
C VAL A 574 -1.00 -42.36 12.46
N GLN A 575 -0.62 -42.40 13.73
CA GLN A 575 -0.67 -43.60 14.58
C GLN A 575 -0.34 -43.19 16.03
N ALA A 576 -1.27 -42.51 16.71
CA ALA A 576 -1.30 -42.39 18.17
C ALA A 576 -2.60 -41.72 18.64
N SER A 577 -3.72 -42.45 18.56
CA SER A 577 -4.90 -42.26 19.43
C SER A 577 -6.00 -43.23 19.00
N LYS A 578 -5.80 -44.51 19.32
CA LYS A 578 -6.88 -45.45 19.66
C LYS A 578 -6.73 -45.68 21.17
N VAL A 579 -7.63 -45.14 21.96
CA VAL A 579 -8.40 -45.71 23.09
C VAL A 579 -9.52 -44.71 23.33
#